data_AF-A0A382HDZ5-F1
#
_entry.id   AF-A0A382HDZ5-F1
#
_cell.length_a   1.000
_cell.length_b   1.000
_cell.length_c   1.000
_cell.angle_alpha   90.00
_cell.angle_beta   90.00
_cell.angle_gamma   90.00
#
_symmetry.space_group_name_H-M   'P 1'
#
loop_
_entity.id
_entity.type
_entity.pdbx_description
1 polymer ?
#
loop_
_entity_poly.entity_id
_entity_poly.type
_entity_poly.pdbx_seq_one_letter_code
_entity_poly.pdbx_strand_id
1 'polypeptide(L)'
;MDIDSAIQIKDSEFDAYVECKKIRERWGRENAALQYRAGWIYQQILKLLCHRIIDSLSETYVVVDADVMFVRDVYFNPNNFQYNESTQYHIPYKKSYEKLVGEADSSALLLKRRQRHSFISHHMVFNKIIMEELIHHIESYHKKDFVEALLDSIDYEQKSPFSEWDLYGNWMHENHKDKCEHRQLKWLEIDFIPTQEKLQELSNNYDIVCSHSWSRNKAFAE
;
A
#
# COMPACT_ATOMS: atom_id res chain seq x y z
N MET A 1 -9.50 20.36 -5.98
CA MET A 1 -9.22 20.41 -4.54
C MET A 1 -8.13 21.44 -4.34
N ASP A 2 -8.34 22.42 -3.47
CA ASP A 2 -7.30 23.38 -3.13
C ASP A 2 -6.32 22.71 -2.17
N ILE A 3 -5.05 22.56 -2.57
CA ILE A 3 -4.05 21.88 -1.75
C ILE A 3 -3.76 22.65 -0.45
N ASP A 4 -4.01 23.96 -0.46
CA ASP A 4 -3.83 24.83 0.71
C ASP A 4 -4.93 24.61 1.76
N SER A 5 -6.05 24.01 1.35
CA SER A 5 -7.13 23.59 2.26
C SER A 5 -6.94 22.18 2.84
N ALA A 6 -5.96 21.41 2.34
CA ALA A 6 -5.69 20.07 2.85
C ALA A 6 -4.96 20.14 4.20
N ILE A 7 -5.30 19.22 5.11
CA ILE A 7 -4.52 19.02 6.34
C ILE A 7 -3.18 18.42 5.94
N GLN A 8 -2.10 19.14 6.19
CA GLN A 8 -0.73 18.68 5.94
C GLN A 8 -0.14 18.11 7.23
N ILE A 9 0.20 16.83 7.20
CA ILE A 9 0.86 16.13 8.30
C ILE A 9 2.36 16.12 8.02
N LYS A 10 3.16 16.54 9.01
CA LYS A 10 4.62 16.55 8.86
C LYS A 10 5.20 15.17 9.18
N ASP A 11 6.31 14.82 8.53
CA ASP A 11 7.06 13.59 8.81
C ASP A 11 7.37 13.43 10.32
N SER A 12 7.66 14.54 11.01
CA SER A 12 7.98 14.55 12.44
C SER A 12 6.85 14.03 13.35
N GLU A 13 5.60 14.05 12.86
CA GLU A 13 4.46 13.49 13.59
C GLU A 13 4.49 11.96 13.61
N PHE A 14 5.21 11.34 12.68
CA PHE A 14 5.42 9.90 12.62
C PHE A 14 6.66 9.43 13.40
N ASP A 15 7.56 10.33 13.85
CA ASP A 15 8.87 9.98 14.43
C ASP A 15 8.79 9.02 15.63
N ALA A 16 7.68 9.05 16.38
CA ALA A 16 7.42 8.13 17.49
C ALA A 16 7.23 6.67 17.04
N TYR A 17 6.86 6.46 15.77
CA TYR A 17 6.59 5.16 15.17
C TYR A 17 7.63 4.79 14.11
N VAL A 18 8.03 5.73 13.26
CA VAL A 18 8.94 5.46 12.13
C VAL A 18 9.64 6.74 11.66
N GLU A 19 10.95 6.62 11.42
CA GLU A 19 11.76 7.67 10.78
C GLU A 19 12.37 7.14 9.47
N CYS A 20 12.21 7.89 8.38
CA CYS A 20 12.81 7.55 7.09
C CYS A 20 14.34 7.37 7.18
N LYS A 21 14.99 8.15 8.06
CA LYS A 21 16.43 8.05 8.34
C LYS A 21 16.81 6.68 8.89
N LYS A 22 16.06 6.12 9.84
CA LYS A 22 16.33 4.79 10.42
C LYS A 22 16.18 3.68 9.38
N ILE A 23 15.16 3.77 8.53
CA ILE A 23 14.99 2.84 7.39
C ILE A 23 16.19 2.93 6.45
N ARG A 24 16.64 4.15 6.14
CA ARG A 24 17.82 4.38 5.27
C ARG A 24 19.11 3.83 5.86
N GLU A 25 19.31 3.97 7.16
CA GLU A 25 20.44 3.37 7.87
C GLU A 25 20.38 1.85 7.85
N ARG A 26 19.20 1.24 8.01
CA ARG A 26 19.02 -0.22 7.89
C ARG A 26 19.37 -0.71 6.50
N TRP A 27 18.83 -0.10 5.45
CA TRP A 27 19.23 -0.41 4.07
C TRP A 27 20.73 -0.25 3.84
N GLY A 28 21.36 0.79 4.39
CA GLY A 28 22.81 0.99 4.25
C GLY A 28 23.65 -0.16 4.81
N ARG A 29 23.15 -0.86 5.85
CA ARG A 29 23.80 -2.05 6.43
C ARG A 29 23.50 -3.33 5.64
N GLU A 30 22.26 -3.51 5.21
CA GLU A 30 21.81 -4.73 4.53
C GLU A 30 22.19 -4.76 3.04
N ASN A 31 21.93 -3.66 2.32
CA ASN A 31 22.27 -3.49 0.91
C ASN A 31 22.40 -2.00 0.54
N ALA A 32 23.62 -1.47 0.61
CA ALA A 32 23.91 -0.07 0.32
C ALA A 32 23.55 0.35 -1.12
N ALA A 33 23.60 -0.57 -2.09
CA ALA A 33 23.27 -0.27 -3.49
C ALA A 33 21.78 0.06 -3.68
N LEU A 34 20.92 -0.47 -2.80
CA LEU A 34 19.47 -0.23 -2.82
C LEU A 34 19.01 0.75 -1.72
N GLN A 35 19.92 1.45 -1.06
CA GLN A 35 19.60 2.41 0.01
C GLN A 35 18.62 3.52 -0.40
N TYR A 36 18.60 3.90 -1.69
CA TYR A 36 17.64 4.86 -2.23
C TYR A 36 16.18 4.40 -2.11
N ARG A 37 15.92 3.10 -1.90
CA ARG A 37 14.58 2.52 -1.68
C ARG A 37 14.01 2.78 -0.29
N ALA A 38 14.78 3.36 0.63
CA ALA A 38 14.30 3.67 1.98
C ALA A 38 13.04 4.57 1.98
N GLY A 39 13.01 5.60 1.13
CA GLY A 39 11.83 6.46 0.99
C GLY A 39 10.62 5.72 0.40
N TRP A 40 10.88 4.74 -0.47
CA TRP A 40 9.82 3.90 -1.02
C TRP A 40 9.21 3.00 0.05
N ILE A 41 9.99 2.42 0.96
CA ILE A 41 9.44 1.66 2.10
C ILE A 41 8.74 2.58 3.10
N TYR A 42 9.32 3.75 3.37
CA TYR A 42 8.76 4.72 4.30
C TYR A 42 7.31 5.08 3.96
N GLN A 43 7.01 5.41 2.69
CA GLN A 43 5.63 5.72 2.29
C GLN A 43 4.65 4.55 2.52
N GLN A 44 5.09 3.30 2.39
CA GLN A 44 4.22 2.13 2.64
C GLN A 44 3.82 2.10 4.11
N ILE A 45 4.78 2.36 5.00
CA ILE A 45 4.55 2.37 6.46
C ILE A 45 3.67 3.56 6.85
N LEU A 46 3.88 4.74 6.25
CA LEU A 46 3.04 5.91 6.52
C LEU A 46 1.57 5.62 6.26
N LYS A 47 1.24 4.96 5.14
CA LYS A 47 -0.13 4.59 4.78
C LYS A 47 -0.76 3.64 5.82
N LEU A 48 0.02 2.67 6.31
CA LEU A 48 -0.44 1.69 7.30
C LEU A 48 -0.61 2.27 8.71
N LEU A 49 0.15 3.32 9.05
CA LEU A 49 0.13 3.91 10.40
C LEU A 49 -0.59 5.26 10.48
N CYS A 50 -1.07 5.81 9.37
CA CYS A 50 -1.69 7.14 9.34
C CYS A 50 -2.88 7.28 10.31
N HIS A 51 -3.62 6.22 10.60
CA HIS A 51 -4.73 6.25 11.55
C HIS A 51 -4.32 6.46 13.00
N ARG A 52 -3.07 6.17 13.36
CA ARG A 52 -2.50 6.46 14.68
C ARG A 52 -2.07 7.93 14.82
N ILE A 53 -1.96 8.67 13.71
CA ILE A 53 -1.46 10.06 13.68
C ILE A 53 -2.60 11.04 13.43
N ILE A 54 -3.52 10.70 12.52
CA ILE A 54 -4.59 11.60 12.08
C ILE A 54 -5.85 11.30 12.89
N ASP A 55 -6.00 11.98 14.01
CA ASP A 55 -7.12 11.81 14.94
C ASP A 55 -8.50 11.99 14.28
N SER A 56 -8.59 12.88 13.29
CA SER A 56 -9.84 13.20 12.59
C SER A 56 -10.26 12.16 11.54
N LEU A 57 -9.44 11.15 11.24
CA LEU A 57 -9.83 10.08 10.32
C LEU A 57 -11.06 9.34 10.87
N SER A 58 -12.02 9.06 9.98
CA SER A 58 -13.12 8.14 10.28
C SER A 58 -12.60 6.73 10.55
N GLU A 59 -13.43 5.89 11.18
CA GLU A 59 -13.08 4.49 11.44
C GLU A 59 -12.72 3.74 10.15
N THR A 60 -13.54 3.91 9.10
CA THR A 60 -13.22 3.47 7.75
C THR A 60 -12.82 4.67 6.92
N TYR A 61 -11.68 4.59 6.23
CA TYR A 61 -11.10 5.70 5.46
C TYR A 61 -10.46 5.18 4.17
N VAL A 62 -10.26 6.07 3.20
CA VAL A 62 -9.62 5.73 1.93
C VAL A 62 -8.23 6.35 1.90
N VAL A 63 -7.24 5.53 1.60
CA VAL A 63 -5.88 6.00 1.27
C VAL A 63 -5.72 5.93 -0.23
N VAL A 64 -5.09 6.96 -0.80
CA VAL A 64 -4.89 7.13 -2.25
C VAL A 64 -3.45 7.55 -2.48
N ASP A 65 -2.77 6.93 -3.44
CA ASP A 65 -1.44 7.37 -3.86
C ASP A 65 -1.50 8.79 -4.43
N ALA A 66 -0.48 9.60 -4.16
CA ALA A 66 -0.46 11.02 -4.55
C ALA A 66 -0.42 11.25 -6.08
N ASP A 67 -0.16 10.21 -6.85
CA ASP A 67 -0.09 10.22 -8.31
C ASP A 67 -1.30 9.56 -8.99
N VAL A 68 -2.39 9.38 -8.23
CA VAL A 68 -3.67 8.82 -8.69
C VAL A 68 -4.73 9.91 -8.82
N MET A 69 -5.47 9.87 -9.91
CA MET A 69 -6.58 10.78 -10.19
C MET A 69 -7.85 9.98 -10.45
N PHE A 70 -8.90 10.26 -9.69
CA PHE A 70 -10.26 9.81 -10.02
C PHE A 70 -10.80 10.69 -11.14
N VAL A 71 -11.10 10.08 -12.29
CA VAL A 71 -11.65 10.78 -13.47
C VAL A 71 -13.16 10.60 -13.60
N ARG A 72 -13.75 9.82 -12.69
CA ARG A 72 -15.20 9.64 -12.51
C ARG A 72 -15.54 9.60 -11.03
N ASP A 73 -16.83 9.75 -10.73
CA ASP A 73 -17.35 9.53 -9.38
C ASP A 73 -17.17 8.06 -8.98
N VAL A 74 -16.40 7.83 -7.93
CA VAL A 74 -16.16 6.50 -7.34
C VAL A 74 -16.73 6.49 -5.92
N TYR A 75 -17.68 5.59 -5.68
CA TYR A 75 -18.34 5.44 -4.39
C TYR A 75 -17.67 4.37 -3.52
N PHE A 76 -17.20 4.75 -2.33
CA PHE A 76 -16.64 3.81 -1.35
C PHE A 76 -17.66 3.49 -0.26
N ASN A 77 -17.96 2.20 -0.07
CA ASN A 77 -18.83 1.74 1.01
C ASN A 77 -18.04 1.64 2.34
N PRO A 78 -18.37 2.42 3.38
CA PRO A 78 -17.62 2.40 4.64
C PRO A 78 -17.78 1.12 5.46
N ASN A 79 -18.76 0.27 5.13
CA ASN A 79 -19.00 -0.99 5.84
C ASN A 79 -18.26 -2.19 5.24
N ASN A 80 -17.76 -2.04 4.00
CA ASN A 80 -17.19 -3.14 3.23
C ASN A 80 -15.74 -2.81 2.85
N PHE A 81 -14.91 -3.84 2.80
CA PHE A 81 -13.63 -3.76 2.13
C PHE A 81 -13.85 -3.93 0.63
N GLN A 82 -14.07 -2.82 -0.05
CA GLN A 82 -14.15 -2.78 -1.51
C GLN A 82 -12.75 -2.82 -2.11
N TYR A 83 -12.46 -3.86 -2.89
CA TYR A 83 -11.14 -4.08 -3.47
C TYR A 83 -11.21 -4.29 -4.98
N ASN A 84 -10.12 -3.90 -5.64
CA ASN A 84 -9.85 -4.25 -7.03
C ASN A 84 -8.89 -5.43 -7.07
N GLU A 85 -9.02 -6.27 -8.08
CA GLU A 85 -8.01 -7.29 -8.38
C GLU A 85 -7.10 -6.78 -9.48
N SER A 86 -5.79 -6.95 -9.29
CA SER A 86 -4.79 -6.80 -10.34
C SER A 86 -4.08 -8.13 -10.60
N THR A 87 -3.55 -8.28 -11.80
CA THR A 87 -2.71 -9.44 -12.17
C THR A 87 -1.22 -9.20 -11.86
N GLN A 88 -0.88 -8.10 -11.16
CA GLN A 88 0.50 -7.72 -10.85
C GLN A 88 1.01 -8.51 -9.64
N TYR A 89 1.19 -9.82 -9.82
CA TYR A 89 1.73 -10.68 -8.78
C TYR A 89 3.24 -10.48 -8.61
N HIS A 90 3.68 -10.07 -7.42
CA HIS A 90 5.09 -9.85 -7.09
C HIS A 90 5.54 -10.78 -5.97
N ILE A 91 6.41 -11.75 -6.30
CA ILE A 91 6.85 -12.81 -5.37
C ILE A 91 7.40 -12.24 -4.04
N PRO A 92 8.26 -11.20 -4.06
CA PRO A 92 8.70 -10.54 -2.83
C PRO A 92 7.60 -10.04 -1.89
N TYR A 93 6.50 -9.47 -2.38
CA TYR A 93 5.39 -9.00 -1.52
C TYR A 93 4.72 -10.15 -0.79
N LYS A 94 4.52 -11.27 -1.48
CA LYS A 94 4.01 -12.47 -0.86
C LYS A 94 4.96 -13.02 0.21
N LYS A 95 6.25 -13.10 -0.09
CA LYS A 95 7.24 -13.61 0.87
C LYS A 95 7.33 -12.75 2.12
N SER A 96 7.29 -11.42 1.99
CA SER A 96 7.27 -10.53 3.14
C SER A 96 5.96 -10.64 3.92
N TYR A 97 4.81 -10.75 3.24
CA TYR A 97 3.53 -11.05 3.91
C TYR A 97 3.60 -12.33 4.76
N GLU A 98 3.99 -13.46 4.16
CA GLU A 98 4.03 -14.76 4.86
C GLU A 98 4.96 -14.74 6.07
N LYS A 99 6.10 -14.07 5.95
CA LYS A 99 7.01 -13.84 7.08
C LYS A 99 6.40 -12.94 8.16
N LEU A 100 5.69 -11.88 7.76
CA LEU A 100 5.06 -10.93 8.68
C LEU A 100 3.95 -11.56 9.50
N VAL A 101 2.99 -12.20 8.85
CA VAL A 101 1.80 -12.74 9.53
C VAL A 101 2.02 -14.14 10.12
N GLY A 102 3.19 -14.76 9.86
CA GLY A 102 3.57 -16.05 10.44
C GLY A 102 2.98 -17.27 9.73
N GLU A 103 2.59 -17.13 8.47
CA GLU A 103 1.92 -18.17 7.69
C GLU A 103 2.84 -18.83 6.65
N ALA A 104 4.01 -19.28 7.08
CA ALA A 104 5.00 -19.92 6.21
C ALA A 104 4.48 -21.22 5.52
N ASP A 105 3.35 -21.77 5.98
CA ASP A 105 2.76 -23.05 5.52
C ASP A 105 1.29 -22.95 5.06
N SER A 106 0.88 -21.78 4.56
CA SER A 106 -0.44 -21.62 3.94
C SER A 106 -0.54 -22.52 2.70
N SER A 107 -1.23 -23.66 2.84
CA SER A 107 -1.39 -24.77 1.88
C SER A 107 -1.29 -24.39 0.39
N ALA A 108 -0.82 -25.32 -0.45
CA ALA A 108 -0.69 -25.13 -1.91
C ALA A 108 -1.94 -24.52 -2.61
N LEU A 109 -3.13 -24.58 -1.99
CA LEU A 109 -4.36 -23.90 -2.43
C LEU A 109 -4.36 -22.37 -2.16
N LEU A 110 -3.93 -21.92 -0.98
CA LEU A 110 -3.74 -20.50 -0.65
C LEU A 110 -2.61 -19.93 -1.52
N LEU A 111 -1.51 -20.67 -1.70
CA LEU A 111 -0.45 -20.33 -2.65
C LEU A 111 -0.97 -20.13 -4.08
N LYS A 112 -1.89 -20.97 -4.57
CA LYS A 112 -2.47 -20.88 -5.93
C LYS A 112 -3.44 -19.70 -6.09
N ARG A 113 -4.17 -19.33 -5.03
CA ARG A 113 -5.04 -18.15 -5.03
C ARG A 113 -4.23 -16.86 -4.99
N ARG A 114 -3.24 -16.78 -4.08
CA ARG A 114 -2.30 -15.66 -3.97
C ARG A 114 -1.46 -15.47 -5.24
N GLN A 115 -1.26 -16.51 -6.06
CA GLN A 115 -0.54 -16.43 -7.35
C GLN A 115 -1.33 -15.76 -8.49
N ARG A 116 -2.63 -15.50 -8.32
CA ARG A 116 -3.49 -15.00 -9.41
C ARG A 116 -4.03 -13.59 -9.20
N HIS A 117 -4.07 -13.11 -7.97
CA HIS A 117 -4.70 -11.84 -7.60
C HIS A 117 -3.77 -11.07 -6.67
N SER A 118 -3.57 -9.79 -6.96
CA SER A 118 -2.97 -8.80 -6.07
C SER A 118 -4.01 -7.71 -5.75
N PHE A 119 -3.86 -7.09 -4.59
CA PHE A 119 -4.71 -5.98 -4.14
C PHE A 119 -4.14 -4.61 -4.50
N ILE A 120 -3.01 -4.57 -5.20
CA ILE A 120 -2.40 -3.32 -5.67
C ILE A 120 -3.36 -2.64 -6.65
N SER A 121 -3.94 -1.53 -6.20
CA SER A 121 -4.84 -0.71 -7.01
C SER A 121 -4.68 0.79 -6.79
N HIS A 122 -3.55 1.20 -6.20
CA HIS A 122 -3.13 2.58 -5.92
C HIS A 122 -4.07 3.39 -5.01
N HIS A 123 -5.07 2.72 -4.46
CA HIS A 123 -5.93 3.20 -3.39
C HIS A 123 -6.50 1.99 -2.64
N MET A 124 -6.93 2.18 -1.40
CA MET A 124 -7.59 1.13 -0.62
C MET A 124 -8.47 1.72 0.47
N VAL A 125 -9.55 1.01 0.77
CA VAL A 125 -10.35 1.24 1.97
C VAL A 125 -9.68 0.53 3.15
N PHE A 126 -9.29 1.29 4.17
CA PHE A 126 -8.80 0.78 5.44
C PHE A 126 -9.83 0.98 6.54
N ASN A 127 -9.77 0.13 7.56
CA ASN A 127 -10.52 0.28 8.79
C ASN A 127 -9.55 0.29 9.98
N LYS A 128 -9.63 1.32 10.84
CA LYS A 128 -8.70 1.52 11.97
C LYS A 128 -8.66 0.31 12.90
N ILE A 129 -9.80 -0.29 13.20
CA ILE A 129 -9.91 -1.41 14.15
C ILE A 129 -9.23 -2.65 13.57
N ILE A 130 -9.50 -2.97 12.30
CA ILE A 130 -8.88 -4.11 11.62
C ILE A 130 -7.37 -3.87 11.41
N MET A 131 -6.97 -2.62 11.15
CA MET A 131 -5.56 -2.29 11.01
C MET A 131 -4.81 -2.49 12.33
N GLU A 132 -5.38 -2.07 13.46
CA GLU A 132 -4.84 -2.34 14.79
C GLU A 132 -4.81 -3.84 15.11
N GLU A 133 -5.83 -4.61 14.72
CA GLU A 133 -5.84 -6.07 14.87
C GLU A 133 -4.65 -6.71 14.16
N LEU A 134 -4.42 -6.36 12.88
CA LEU A 134 -3.27 -6.84 12.10
C LEU A 134 -1.93 -6.43 12.73
N ILE A 135 -1.80 -5.18 13.17
CA ILE A 135 -0.58 -4.70 13.83
C ILE A 135 -0.32 -5.53 15.11
N HIS A 136 -1.32 -5.68 15.98
CA HIS A 136 -1.16 -6.45 17.22
C HIS A 136 -0.83 -7.93 16.94
N HIS A 137 -1.40 -8.53 15.90
CA HIS A 137 -1.06 -9.89 15.48
C HIS A 137 0.43 -10.01 15.13
N ILE A 138 0.94 -9.11 14.27
CA ILE A 138 2.34 -9.08 13.84
C ILE A 138 3.28 -8.86 15.04
N GLU A 139 2.99 -7.87 15.89
CA GLU A 139 3.80 -7.56 17.07
C GLU A 139 3.83 -8.74 18.05
N SER A 140 2.69 -9.40 18.24
CA SER A 140 2.55 -10.57 19.10
C SER A 140 3.32 -11.78 18.55
N TYR A 141 3.32 -11.98 17.24
CA TYR A 141 4.04 -13.09 16.60
C TYR A 141 5.56 -12.88 16.64
N HIS A 142 6.05 -11.69 16.29
CA HIS A 142 7.49 -11.38 16.22
C HIS A 142 8.11 -10.98 17.55
N LYS A 143 7.31 -10.61 18.56
CA LYS A 143 7.75 -10.02 19.83
C LYS A 143 8.60 -8.75 19.62
N LYS A 144 8.20 -7.95 18.63
CA LYS A 144 8.83 -6.69 18.20
C LYS A 144 7.74 -5.68 17.89
N ASP A 145 8.07 -4.40 17.83
CA ASP A 145 7.15 -3.42 17.26
C ASP A 145 6.90 -3.72 15.78
N PHE A 146 5.78 -3.23 15.27
CA PHE A 146 5.33 -3.49 13.91
C PHE A 146 6.36 -3.11 12.84
N VAL A 147 7.04 -1.98 13.00
CA VAL A 147 7.96 -1.45 11.99
C VAL A 147 9.23 -2.29 11.94
N GLU A 148 9.80 -2.65 13.08
CA GLU A 148 10.96 -3.55 13.14
C GLU A 148 10.62 -4.95 12.62
N ALA A 149 9.44 -5.49 12.96
CA ALA A 149 8.96 -6.76 12.42
C ALA A 149 8.84 -6.71 10.88
N LEU A 150 8.28 -5.62 10.34
CA LEU A 150 8.19 -5.38 8.90
C LEU A 150 9.59 -5.31 8.26
N LEU A 151 10.51 -4.54 8.80
CA LEU A 151 11.86 -4.39 8.25
C LEU A 151 12.65 -5.71 8.30
N ASP A 152 12.44 -6.56 9.30
CA ASP A 152 13.08 -7.88 9.33
C ASP A 152 12.43 -8.90 8.36
N SER A 153 11.21 -8.63 7.88
CA SER A 153 10.50 -9.53 6.95
C SER A 153 10.87 -9.33 5.47
N ILE A 154 11.34 -8.14 5.11
CA ILE A 154 11.59 -7.77 3.71
C ILE A 154 12.88 -8.38 3.16
N ASP A 155 12.93 -8.53 1.84
CA ASP A 155 14.13 -8.96 1.11
C ASP A 155 14.89 -7.74 0.59
N TYR A 156 16.01 -7.41 1.25
CA TYR A 156 16.84 -6.26 0.90
C TYR A 156 17.57 -6.40 -0.44
N GLU A 157 17.47 -7.54 -1.14
CA GLU A 157 17.95 -7.69 -2.51
C GLU A 157 16.92 -7.28 -3.57
N GLN A 158 15.70 -6.90 -3.15
CA GLN A 158 14.60 -6.57 -4.05
C GLN A 158 14.33 -5.07 -4.05
N LYS A 159 14.20 -4.47 -5.25
CA LYS A 159 13.78 -3.07 -5.39
C LYS A 159 12.39 -2.84 -4.76
N SER A 160 11.51 -3.83 -4.84
CA SER A 160 10.13 -3.76 -4.36
C SER A 160 9.85 -4.95 -3.44
N PRO A 161 10.22 -4.89 -2.15
CA PRO A 161 10.15 -6.06 -1.28
C PRO A 161 8.85 -6.19 -0.48
N PHE A 162 8.02 -5.14 -0.41
CA PHE A 162 6.81 -5.10 0.42
C PHE A 162 5.71 -4.23 -0.19
N SER A 163 4.44 -4.65 -0.08
CA SER A 163 3.29 -3.81 -0.39
C SER A 163 2.32 -3.75 0.78
N GLU A 164 1.99 -2.52 1.18
CA GLU A 164 0.92 -2.19 2.11
C GLU A 164 -0.45 -2.70 1.63
N TRP A 165 -0.70 -2.58 0.32
CA TRP A 165 -1.94 -3.03 -0.31
C TRP A 165 -2.09 -4.55 -0.19
N ASP A 166 -1.05 -5.30 -0.56
CA ASP A 166 -1.09 -6.75 -0.43
C ASP A 166 -1.12 -7.19 1.04
N LEU A 167 -0.45 -6.49 1.96
CA LEU A 167 -0.50 -6.82 3.38
C LEU A 167 -1.94 -6.75 3.92
N TYR A 168 -2.59 -5.60 3.76
CA TYR A 168 -3.93 -5.42 4.30
C TYR A 168 -4.99 -6.21 3.51
N GLY A 169 -4.88 -6.25 2.18
CA GLY A 169 -5.82 -6.98 1.33
C GLY A 169 -5.81 -8.48 1.59
N ASN A 170 -4.64 -9.10 1.74
CA ASN A 170 -4.58 -10.53 2.12
C ASN A 170 -5.13 -10.76 3.52
N TRP A 171 -4.81 -9.90 4.49
CA TRP A 171 -5.35 -10.00 5.85
C TRP A 171 -6.88 -9.95 5.87
N MET A 172 -7.48 -9.01 5.11
CA MET A 172 -8.93 -8.90 4.95
C MET A 172 -9.53 -10.18 4.36
N HIS A 173 -8.92 -10.73 3.31
CA HIS A 173 -9.41 -11.95 2.67
C HIS A 173 -9.33 -13.21 3.54
N GLU A 174 -8.36 -13.24 4.44
CA GLU A 174 -8.10 -14.40 5.30
C GLU A 174 -8.92 -14.35 6.60
N ASN A 175 -9.07 -13.16 7.18
CA ASN A 175 -9.63 -13.00 8.52
C ASN A 175 -10.98 -12.27 8.55
N HIS A 176 -11.33 -11.50 7.51
CA HIS A 176 -12.54 -10.66 7.45
C HIS A 176 -13.29 -10.83 6.12
N LYS A 177 -13.31 -12.05 5.59
CA LYS A 177 -13.86 -12.37 4.26
C LYS A 177 -15.33 -11.98 4.08
N ASP A 178 -16.10 -12.01 5.16
CA ASP A 178 -17.50 -11.58 5.19
C ASP A 178 -17.69 -10.08 4.88
N LYS A 179 -16.63 -9.28 5.05
CA LYS A 179 -16.60 -7.85 4.74
C LYS A 179 -16.01 -7.54 3.35
N CYS A 180 -15.40 -8.53 2.68
CA CYS A 180 -14.77 -8.32 1.37
C CYS A 180 -15.81 -8.23 0.25
N GLU A 181 -15.74 -7.14 -0.51
CA GLU A 181 -16.59 -6.90 -1.69
C GLU A 181 -15.70 -6.67 -2.91
N HIS A 182 -15.73 -7.60 -3.86
CA HIS A 182 -15.02 -7.40 -5.12
C HIS A 182 -15.71 -6.31 -5.94
N ARG A 183 -14.97 -5.24 -6.24
CA ARG A 183 -15.44 -4.11 -7.04
C ARG A 183 -14.32 -3.65 -7.96
N GLN A 184 -14.35 -4.14 -9.19
CA GLN A 184 -13.36 -3.79 -10.20
C GLN A 184 -13.64 -2.42 -10.84
N LEU A 185 -12.73 -1.48 -10.64
CA LEU A 185 -12.65 -0.21 -11.35
C LEU A 185 -11.71 -0.33 -12.55
N LYS A 186 -11.97 0.45 -13.60
CA LYS A 186 -11.11 0.56 -14.77
C LYS A 186 -10.06 1.63 -14.51
N TRP A 187 -8.79 1.25 -14.50
CA TRP A 187 -7.69 2.22 -14.40
C TRP A 187 -6.79 2.21 -15.63
N LEU A 188 -6.08 3.32 -15.82
CA LEU A 188 -5.05 3.48 -16.85
C LEU A 188 -3.79 4.08 -16.23
N GLU A 189 -2.65 3.44 -16.46
CA GLU A 189 -1.33 4.02 -16.19
C GLU A 189 -0.89 4.89 -17.38
N ILE A 190 -0.43 6.11 -17.11
CA ILE A 190 0.10 7.06 -18.10
C ILE A 190 1.52 7.51 -17.75
N ASP A 191 2.29 7.92 -18.77
CA ASP A 191 3.69 8.35 -18.66
C ASP A 191 3.86 9.87 -18.83
N PHE A 192 2.78 10.64 -18.65
CA PHE A 192 2.80 12.10 -18.71
C PHE A 192 1.89 12.71 -17.62
N ILE A 193 2.04 14.02 -17.38
CA ILE A 193 1.13 14.78 -16.51
C ILE A 193 -0.06 15.22 -17.37
N PRO A 194 -1.28 14.74 -17.12
CA PRO A 194 -2.42 15.01 -17.98
C PRO A 194 -2.98 16.42 -17.77
N THR A 195 -3.47 17.03 -18.84
CA THR A 195 -4.28 18.25 -18.76
C THR A 195 -5.70 17.92 -18.31
N GLN A 196 -6.45 18.93 -17.87
CA GLN A 196 -7.88 18.78 -17.54
C GLN A 196 -8.70 18.21 -18.72
N GLU A 197 -8.46 18.70 -19.93
CA GLU A 197 -9.10 18.19 -21.15
C GLU A 197 -8.78 16.70 -21.38
N LYS A 198 -7.53 16.30 -21.17
CA LYS A 198 -7.14 14.89 -21.31
C LYS A 198 -7.80 14.00 -20.25
N LEU A 199 -7.94 14.47 -19.01
CA LEU A 199 -8.66 13.74 -17.97
C LEU A 199 -10.15 13.56 -18.33
N GLN A 200 -10.79 14.59 -18.89
CA GLN A 200 -12.17 14.50 -19.39
C GLN A 200 -12.32 13.54 -20.59
N GLU A 201 -11.31 13.44 -21.45
CA GLU A 201 -11.30 12.45 -22.52
C GLU A 201 -11.19 11.03 -21.94
N LEU A 202 -10.27 10.81 -20.99
CA LEU A 202 -10.02 9.53 -20.35
C LEU A 202 -11.20 9.06 -19.50
N SER A 203 -11.96 9.98 -18.91
CA SER A 203 -13.19 9.67 -18.17
C SER A 203 -14.29 9.05 -19.02
N ASN A 204 -14.13 8.91 -20.34
CA ASN A 204 -15.06 8.15 -21.16
C ASN A 204 -14.86 6.63 -21.03
N ASN A 205 -13.69 6.18 -20.60
CA ASN A 205 -13.34 4.75 -20.59
C ASN A 205 -12.83 4.24 -19.23
N TYR A 206 -12.28 5.13 -18.41
CA TYR A 206 -11.63 4.80 -17.15
C TYR A 206 -12.30 5.52 -15.98
N ASP A 207 -12.18 4.92 -14.80
CA ASP A 207 -12.62 5.50 -13.53
C ASP A 207 -11.44 6.17 -12.82
N ILE A 208 -10.23 5.64 -13.03
CA ILE A 208 -8.97 6.07 -12.39
C ILE A 208 -7.85 6.23 -13.44
N VAL A 209 -6.99 7.23 -13.26
CA VAL A 209 -5.76 7.41 -14.04
C VAL A 209 -4.57 7.57 -13.09
N CYS A 210 -3.52 6.77 -13.29
CA CYS A 210 -2.30 6.79 -12.49
C CYS A 210 -1.14 7.36 -13.32
N SER A 211 -0.49 8.41 -12.86
CA SER A 211 0.67 9.01 -13.53
C SER A 211 1.92 8.78 -12.69
N HIS A 212 2.57 7.63 -12.84
CA HIS A 212 3.70 7.32 -11.98
C HIS A 212 4.95 8.13 -12.31
N SER A 213 5.65 8.62 -11.29
CA SER A 213 6.89 9.39 -11.51
C SER A 213 7.97 8.60 -12.25
N TRP A 214 8.03 7.28 -12.02
CA TRP A 214 8.98 6.38 -12.68
C TRP A 214 8.60 6.10 -14.15
N SER A 215 7.29 6.08 -14.49
CA SER A 215 6.87 5.91 -15.90
C SER A 215 7.14 7.17 -16.72
N ARG A 216 6.98 8.36 -16.11
CA ARG A 216 7.32 9.65 -16.74
C ARG A 216 8.81 9.81 -17.00
N ASN A 217 9.64 9.26 -16.13
CA ASN A 217 11.09 9.38 -16.20
C ASN A 217 11.72 8.07 -16.67
N LYS A 218 11.80 7.88 -17.99
CA LYS A 218 12.44 6.70 -18.64
C LYS A 218 13.92 6.47 -18.26
N ALA A 219 14.52 7.38 -17.49
CA ALA A 219 15.87 7.23 -16.94
C ALA A 219 15.96 6.29 -15.71
N PHE A 220 14.84 5.87 -15.12
CA PHE A 220 14.80 4.99 -13.93
C PHE A 220 14.20 3.60 -14.21
N ALA A 221 13.87 3.30 -15.46
CA ALA A 221 13.19 2.07 -15.86
C ALA A 221 14.18 0.98 -16.31
N GLU A 222 15.15 0.62 -15.45
CA GLU A 222 15.92 -0.64 -15.51
C GLU A 222 16.29 -1.10 -14.09
#